data_AF-A0A3S1IW22-F1
#
_entry.id   AF-A0A3S1IW22-F1
#
_cell.length_a   1.000
_cell.length_b   1.000
_cell.length_c   1.000
_cell.angle_alpha   90.00
_cell.angle_beta   90.00
_cell.angle_gamma   90.00
#
_symmetry.space_group_name_H-M   'P 1'
#
loop_
_entity.id
_entity.type
_entity.pdbx_description
1 polymer ?
#
loop_
_entity_poly.entity_id
_entity_poly.type
_entity_poly.pdbx_seq_one_letter_code
_entity_poly.pdbx_strand_id
1 'polypeptide(L)'
;MKFISEASTSVKIQKMKERVRWRHSSITARNIDQTSMVLDNGKQDNPDFSFMVIGDSGTKPYPGFHPQRKVAEMMLPHQEECSFVLHTGDVIYVVGSQEYYPQNFIEPYREFIQGGENFRNIPYNRITFNQTPILPVLGNHDYYDVPLMSRLVAGSTKLLRQFFRYRDIEIGWHGSEQGNAFAQAFIDCLDNIRSPQMLAEHLDTHYTAKTDAGFCLRYEPGIFTRVPNRYYTFRYGGIDFFALDSDTFNMPSPIPSTRQGDEKRRQLSKQRHDIEAEEIQILDDITKLNPENSDHAQQLDELNAKLNQIDEVKIDIEKQLTSSSRSNLIDWEQLDWLKKRLIESWHSDEVRGRIIFFHHPPYVTEATKWHQAQTLAVRHRLREVFDAVARTLGSQNSERPIVDLILNGHAHCLEHLRTTNTGHADSNINCIVSGGSGHRPRRQRKEGNELMEKFMTPTGIDNRKVAESYLFAGRNGHNEMRRLPYTFVRIDVKAGNPPKFTARPFVAEWYQDKWSNITLEPFEF
;
A
#
# COMPACT_ATOMS: atom_id res chain seq x y z
N MET A 1 -8.70 -25.80 0.46
CA MET A 1 -7.23 -25.93 0.58
C MET A 1 -6.69 -24.52 0.74
N LYS A 2 -5.78 -24.23 1.69
CA LYS A 2 -5.29 -22.86 1.90
C LYS A 2 -4.17 -22.55 0.89
N PHE A 3 -4.40 -21.62 -0.03
CA PHE A 3 -3.42 -21.25 -1.07
C PHE A 3 -2.48 -20.13 -0.61
N ILE A 4 -2.98 -19.25 0.27
CA ILE A 4 -2.26 -18.12 0.84
C ILE A 4 -2.24 -18.22 2.37
N SER A 5 -1.10 -17.94 2.96
CA SER A 5 -0.90 -17.78 4.40
C SER A 5 -0.33 -16.41 4.71
N GLU A 6 -0.87 -15.74 5.71
CA GLU A 6 -0.34 -14.50 6.24
C GLU A 6 0.43 -14.76 7.55
N ALA A 7 1.63 -14.18 7.66
CA ALA A 7 2.37 -14.20 8.91
C ALA A 7 1.69 -13.35 9.99
N SER A 8 1.85 -13.71 11.27
CA SER A 8 1.37 -12.86 12.36
C SER A 8 2.12 -11.53 12.38
N THR A 9 1.47 -10.47 12.88
CA THR A 9 2.08 -9.16 13.03
C THR A 9 3.43 -9.20 13.76
N SER A 10 3.53 -9.99 14.83
CA SER A 10 4.79 -10.16 15.57
C SER A 10 5.93 -10.70 14.70
N VAL A 11 5.64 -11.68 13.83
CA VAL A 11 6.62 -12.26 12.91
C VAL A 11 7.02 -11.24 11.84
N LYS A 12 6.05 -10.52 11.26
CA LYS A 12 6.32 -9.43 10.30
C LYS A 12 7.29 -8.40 10.90
N ILE A 13 6.99 -7.90 12.11
CA ILE A 13 7.82 -6.92 12.83
C ILE A 13 9.20 -7.48 13.13
N GLN A 14 9.28 -8.69 13.69
CA GLN A 14 10.56 -9.30 14.05
C GLN A 14 11.46 -9.46 12.82
N LYS A 15 10.93 -9.99 11.71
CA LYS A 15 11.68 -10.21 10.48
C LYS A 15 12.21 -8.91 9.90
N MET A 16 11.39 -7.85 9.89
CA MET A 16 11.86 -6.54 9.42
C MET A 16 12.93 -5.93 10.33
N LYS A 17 12.80 -6.09 11.66
CA LYS A 17 13.83 -5.65 12.62
C LYS A 17 15.15 -6.39 12.46
N GLU A 18 15.11 -7.69 12.20
CA GLU A 18 16.29 -8.51 11.89
C GLU A 18 17.01 -7.94 10.66
N ARG A 19 16.27 -7.71 9.56
CA ARG A 19 16.79 -7.22 8.27
C ARG A 19 17.51 -5.89 8.37
N VAL A 20 16.92 -4.91 9.08
CA VAL A 20 17.55 -3.59 9.28
C VAL A 20 18.52 -3.57 10.46
N ARG A 21 18.78 -4.70 11.13
CA ARG A 21 19.57 -4.79 12.37
C ARG A 21 19.18 -3.71 13.38
N TRP A 22 17.88 -3.64 13.69
CA TRP A 22 17.28 -2.57 14.49
C TRP A 22 18.06 -2.30 15.79
N ARG A 23 18.48 -1.04 15.97
CA ARG A 23 19.26 -0.53 17.11
C ARG A 23 20.56 -1.28 17.38
N HIS A 24 21.20 -1.84 16.36
CA HIS A 24 22.52 -2.44 16.48
C HIS A 24 23.56 -1.43 17.02
N SER A 25 24.56 -1.90 17.77
CA SER A 25 25.55 -1.04 18.43
C SER A 25 26.28 -0.08 17.48
N SER A 26 26.61 -0.53 16.26
CA SER A 26 27.23 0.33 15.23
C SER A 26 26.33 1.48 14.77
N ILE A 27 25.01 1.29 14.84
CA ILE A 27 23.98 2.27 14.45
C ILE A 27 23.79 3.28 15.57
N THR A 28 23.61 2.79 16.80
CA THR A 28 23.40 3.66 17.98
C THR A 28 24.64 4.50 18.29
N ALA A 29 25.85 3.93 18.13
CA ALA A 29 27.11 4.66 18.31
C ALA A 29 27.30 5.82 17.32
N ARG A 30 26.67 5.75 16.14
CA ARG A 30 26.70 6.81 15.12
C ARG A 30 25.52 7.78 15.23
N ASN A 31 24.63 7.60 16.21
CA ASN A 31 23.38 8.34 16.31
C ASN A 31 22.58 8.30 14.98
N ILE A 32 22.48 7.11 14.39
CA ILE A 32 21.74 6.90 13.16
C ILE A 32 20.25 6.68 13.47
N ASP A 33 19.42 7.49 12.83
CA ASP A 33 17.99 7.34 12.77
C ASP A 33 17.59 6.40 11.62
N GLN A 34 17.29 5.16 11.98
CA GLN A 34 16.85 4.11 11.05
C GLN A 34 15.42 4.30 10.54
N THR A 35 14.78 5.42 10.79
CA THR A 35 13.41 5.70 10.33
C THR A 35 13.33 6.94 9.45
N SER A 36 14.47 7.54 9.14
CA SER A 36 14.53 8.77 8.34
C SER A 36 15.45 8.60 7.15
N MET A 37 15.15 9.35 6.10
CA MET A 37 16.04 9.52 4.94
C MET A 37 15.98 10.94 4.42
N VAL A 38 17.01 11.34 3.68
CA VAL A 38 16.99 12.55 2.84
C VAL A 38 17.02 12.10 1.38
N LEU A 39 16.03 12.53 0.60
CA LEU A 39 16.03 12.37 -0.85
C LEU A 39 16.95 13.41 -1.47
N ASP A 40 18.21 13.04 -1.69
CA ASP A 40 19.25 13.94 -2.17
C ASP A 40 19.28 13.99 -3.69
N ASN A 41 18.30 14.71 -4.25
CA ASN A 41 18.21 14.98 -5.69
C ASN A 41 18.55 16.43 -6.05
N GLY A 42 19.08 17.20 -5.09
CA GLY A 42 19.43 18.62 -5.24
C GLY A 42 18.24 19.58 -5.40
N LYS A 43 17.01 19.11 -5.20
CA LYS A 43 15.77 19.89 -5.35
C LYS A 43 14.87 19.82 -4.11
N GLN A 44 15.33 19.18 -3.03
CA GLN A 44 14.55 18.91 -1.83
C GLN A 44 14.07 20.17 -1.09
N ASP A 45 14.71 21.32 -1.29
CA ASP A 45 14.31 22.59 -0.66
C ASP A 45 13.34 23.39 -1.54
N ASN A 46 13.00 22.91 -2.74
CA ASN A 46 12.08 23.61 -3.62
C ASN A 46 10.63 23.55 -3.08
N PRO A 47 10.03 24.68 -2.69
CA PRO A 47 8.68 24.71 -2.15
C PRO A 47 7.59 24.41 -3.20
N ASP A 48 7.91 24.48 -4.49
CA ASP A 48 7.04 24.11 -5.60
C ASP A 48 7.55 22.81 -6.23
N PHE A 49 6.81 21.72 -6.07
CA PHE A 49 7.19 20.43 -6.66
C PHE A 49 5.96 19.59 -6.99
N SER A 50 6.17 18.54 -7.78
CA SER A 50 5.13 17.56 -8.08
C SER A 50 5.60 16.16 -7.75
N PHE A 51 4.68 15.27 -7.43
CA PHE A 51 4.96 13.84 -7.28
C PHE A 51 3.78 13.02 -7.81
N MET A 52 4.03 11.76 -8.16
CA MET A 52 2.99 10.83 -8.58
C MET A 52 2.64 9.84 -7.47
N VAL A 53 1.44 9.28 -7.50
CA VAL A 53 0.99 8.23 -6.58
C VAL A 53 0.38 7.09 -7.39
N ILE A 54 0.81 5.88 -7.07
CA ILE A 54 0.32 4.61 -7.61
C ILE A 54 0.16 3.60 -6.47
N GLY A 55 -0.54 2.50 -6.72
CA GLY A 55 -0.77 1.45 -5.73
C GLY A 55 -1.38 0.21 -6.36
N ASP A 56 -1.23 -0.93 -5.67
CA ASP A 56 -1.86 -2.19 -6.08
C ASP A 56 -1.51 -2.53 -7.54
N SER A 57 -0.22 -2.36 -7.83
CA SER A 57 0.38 -2.71 -9.11
C SER A 57 0.98 -4.11 -9.00
N GLY A 58 1.78 -4.57 -9.96
CA GLY A 58 2.39 -5.89 -9.83
C GLY A 58 1.55 -7.04 -10.37
N THR A 59 0.76 -6.79 -11.43
CA THR A 59 -0.07 -7.81 -12.07
C THR A 59 0.57 -8.40 -13.31
N LYS A 60 0.27 -9.68 -13.55
CA LYS A 60 0.67 -10.38 -14.76
C LYS A 60 0.20 -9.68 -16.04
N PRO A 61 1.06 -9.55 -17.07
CA PRO A 61 0.59 -9.20 -18.40
C PRO A 61 -0.20 -10.33 -19.06
N TYR A 62 -1.28 -9.98 -19.75
CA TYR A 62 -1.93 -10.83 -20.75
C TYR A 62 -1.73 -10.24 -22.16
N PRO A 63 -1.77 -11.06 -23.23
CA PRO A 63 -1.67 -10.54 -24.59
C PRO A 63 -2.68 -9.41 -24.86
N GLY A 64 -2.18 -8.23 -25.24
CA GLY A 64 -3.02 -7.04 -25.50
C GLY A 64 -3.57 -6.33 -24.26
N PHE A 65 -3.42 -6.91 -23.07
CA PHE A 65 -3.97 -6.40 -21.82
C PHE A 65 -2.91 -6.40 -20.72
N HIS A 66 -2.26 -5.24 -20.56
CA HIS A 66 -1.28 -5.01 -19.50
C HIS A 66 -1.55 -3.66 -18.83
N PRO A 67 -2.50 -3.61 -17.88
CA PRO A 67 -2.97 -2.35 -17.31
C PRO A 67 -1.88 -1.55 -16.60
N GLN A 68 -1.04 -2.21 -15.82
CA GLN A 68 0.09 -1.58 -15.15
C GLN A 68 1.06 -0.92 -16.12
N ARG A 69 1.39 -1.59 -17.24
CA ARG A 69 2.24 -1.00 -18.28
C ARG A 69 1.58 0.21 -18.93
N LYS A 70 0.26 0.19 -19.13
CA LYS A 70 -0.50 1.32 -19.68
C LYS A 70 -0.46 2.53 -18.74
N VAL A 71 -0.61 2.30 -17.44
CA VAL A 71 -0.44 3.34 -16.42
C VAL A 71 1.00 3.88 -16.44
N ALA A 72 2.01 3.00 -16.45
CA ALA A 72 3.42 3.42 -16.52
C ALA A 72 3.72 4.25 -17.77
N GLU A 73 3.19 3.89 -18.95
CA GLU A 73 3.31 4.66 -20.20
C GLU A 73 2.70 6.06 -20.08
N MET A 74 1.56 6.19 -19.39
CA MET A 74 0.94 7.49 -19.15
C MET A 74 1.69 8.34 -18.12
N MET A 75 2.51 7.74 -17.26
CA MET A 75 3.37 8.47 -16.31
C MET A 75 4.60 9.09 -16.98
N LEU A 76 5.09 8.51 -18.09
CA LEU A 76 6.35 8.94 -18.74
C LEU A 76 6.39 10.43 -19.10
N PRO A 77 5.33 11.06 -19.66
CA PRO A 77 5.33 12.49 -19.93
C PRO A 77 5.47 13.37 -18.69
N HIS A 78 5.23 12.83 -17.50
CA HIS A 78 5.31 13.55 -16.22
C HIS A 78 6.56 13.20 -15.41
N GLN A 79 7.38 12.26 -15.88
CA GLN A 79 8.52 11.74 -15.13
C GLN A 79 9.51 12.84 -14.74
N GLU A 80 9.91 13.68 -15.69
CA GLU A 80 10.88 14.77 -15.45
C GLU A 80 10.28 15.96 -14.68
N GLU A 81 8.95 16.08 -14.69
CA GLU A 81 8.23 17.13 -13.97
C GLU A 81 7.97 16.79 -12.50
N CYS A 82 8.13 15.51 -12.12
CA CYS A 82 7.88 15.02 -10.78
C CYS A 82 9.19 14.65 -10.08
N SER A 83 9.26 14.92 -8.78
CA SER A 83 10.44 14.65 -7.96
C SER A 83 10.58 13.18 -7.56
N PHE A 84 9.45 12.46 -7.43
CA PHE A 84 9.38 11.05 -7.06
C PHE A 84 7.96 10.49 -7.33
N VAL A 85 7.82 9.18 -7.17
CA VAL A 85 6.56 8.43 -7.17
C VAL A 85 6.39 7.78 -5.81
N LEU A 86 5.21 7.89 -5.19
CA LEU A 86 4.83 7.11 -4.02
C LEU A 86 4.08 5.85 -4.47
N HIS A 87 4.47 4.68 -3.96
CA HIS A 87 3.74 3.43 -4.21
C HIS A 87 3.08 2.95 -2.92
N THR A 88 1.74 2.94 -2.87
CA THR A 88 0.95 2.67 -1.66
C THR A 88 0.80 1.18 -1.34
N GLY A 89 1.83 0.37 -1.56
CA GLY A 89 1.84 -1.07 -1.25
C GLY A 89 1.17 -1.97 -2.28
N ASP A 90 1.29 -3.27 -2.03
CA ASP A 90 1.00 -4.36 -2.97
C ASP A 90 1.77 -4.16 -4.27
N VAL A 91 3.09 -4.34 -4.17
CA VAL A 91 4.00 -4.13 -5.30
C VAL A 91 4.01 -5.34 -6.24
N ILE A 92 3.76 -6.54 -5.69
CA ILE A 92 3.75 -7.81 -6.44
C ILE A 92 2.60 -8.69 -5.99
N TYR A 93 1.68 -8.98 -6.91
CA TYR A 93 0.66 -10.01 -6.74
C TYR A 93 1.18 -11.40 -7.15
N VAL A 94 0.60 -12.49 -6.65
CA VAL A 94 -0.44 -12.56 -5.60
C VAL A 94 0.18 -12.75 -4.20
N VAL A 95 1.43 -13.22 -4.11
CA VAL A 95 2.06 -13.57 -2.83
C VAL A 95 3.44 -12.92 -2.64
N GLY A 96 3.67 -11.76 -3.26
CA GLY A 96 4.90 -10.99 -3.05
C GLY A 96 6.19 -11.71 -3.44
N SER A 97 6.13 -12.71 -4.33
CA SER A 97 7.25 -13.60 -4.60
C SER A 97 8.34 -12.92 -5.43
N GLN A 98 9.60 -13.16 -5.07
CA GLN A 98 10.77 -12.67 -5.81
C GLN A 98 10.77 -13.09 -7.30
N GLU A 99 10.11 -14.22 -7.62
CA GLU A 99 10.07 -14.78 -8.98
C GLU A 99 9.32 -13.89 -9.98
N TYR A 100 8.43 -13.01 -9.50
CA TYR A 100 7.57 -12.20 -10.36
C TYR A 100 8.05 -10.75 -10.51
N TYR A 101 9.03 -10.30 -9.71
CA TYR A 101 9.58 -8.94 -9.85
C TYR A 101 10.03 -8.57 -11.26
N PRO A 102 10.72 -9.45 -12.03
CA PRO A 102 11.12 -9.12 -13.40
C PRO A 102 9.94 -8.73 -14.31
N GLN A 103 8.85 -9.48 -14.27
CA GLN A 103 7.69 -9.29 -15.15
C GLN A 103 6.68 -8.29 -14.60
N ASN A 104 6.49 -8.27 -13.28
CA ASN A 104 5.40 -7.54 -12.63
C ASN A 104 5.87 -6.18 -12.07
N PHE A 105 7.17 -5.89 -12.02
CA PHE A 105 7.67 -4.57 -11.58
C PHE A 105 8.77 -4.00 -12.48
N ILE A 106 9.82 -4.76 -12.75
CA ILE A 106 10.98 -4.26 -13.50
C ILE A 106 10.60 -3.95 -14.95
N GLU A 107 9.95 -4.89 -15.66
CA GLU A 107 9.54 -4.69 -17.05
C GLU A 107 8.53 -3.53 -17.24
N PRO A 108 7.45 -3.40 -16.43
CA PRO A 108 6.48 -2.32 -16.58
C PRO A 108 7.06 -0.93 -16.30
N TYR A 109 7.95 -0.82 -15.31
CA TYR A 109 8.53 0.46 -14.85
C TYR A 109 9.99 0.66 -15.30
N ARG A 110 10.45 -0.06 -16.33
CA ARG A 110 11.84 -0.04 -16.79
C ARG A 110 12.40 1.37 -17.02
N GLU A 111 11.57 2.32 -17.49
CA GLU A 111 11.99 3.70 -17.73
C GLU A 111 12.27 4.50 -16.44
N PHE A 112 11.89 3.99 -15.26
CA PHE A 112 12.21 4.55 -13.94
C PHE A 112 13.44 3.90 -13.31
N ILE A 113 14.02 2.87 -13.94
CA ILE A 113 15.10 2.06 -13.39
C ILE A 113 16.39 2.31 -14.18
N GLN A 114 17.50 2.48 -13.46
CA GLN A 114 18.83 2.58 -14.05
C GLN A 114 19.16 1.29 -14.82
N GLY A 115 19.53 1.42 -16.10
CA GLY A 115 19.80 0.27 -16.98
C GLY A 115 18.53 -0.44 -17.50
N GLY A 116 17.36 0.18 -17.38
CA GLY A 116 16.06 -0.38 -17.77
C GLY A 116 15.92 -0.72 -19.25
N GLU A 117 16.76 -0.16 -20.13
CA GLU A 117 16.85 -0.60 -21.52
C GLU A 117 17.26 -2.09 -21.65
N ASN A 118 17.96 -2.61 -20.63
CA ASN A 118 18.34 -4.00 -20.48
C ASN A 118 17.64 -4.66 -19.28
N PHE A 119 16.36 -4.34 -19.05
CA PHE A 119 15.58 -4.77 -17.87
C PHE A 119 15.66 -6.27 -17.53
N ARG A 120 15.84 -7.14 -18.52
CA ARG A 120 15.97 -8.60 -18.34
C ARG A 120 17.19 -9.02 -17.50
N ASN A 121 18.21 -8.17 -17.42
CA ASN A 121 19.44 -8.42 -16.67
C ASN A 121 19.43 -7.79 -15.28
N ILE A 122 18.37 -7.08 -14.90
CA ILE A 122 18.25 -6.42 -13.60
C ILE A 122 17.70 -7.45 -12.60
N PRO A 123 18.49 -7.88 -11.60
CA PRO A 123 17.97 -8.75 -10.56
C PRO A 123 17.09 -7.93 -9.60
N TYR A 124 16.03 -8.56 -9.08
CA TYR A 124 15.04 -7.88 -8.23
C TYR A 124 15.64 -7.21 -6.98
N ASN A 125 16.73 -7.76 -6.44
CA ASN A 125 17.42 -7.24 -5.27
C ASN A 125 18.52 -6.23 -5.59
N ARG A 126 18.66 -5.76 -6.84
CA ARG A 126 19.59 -4.68 -7.23
C ARG A 126 18.91 -3.65 -8.13
N ILE A 127 17.64 -3.37 -7.86
CA ILE A 127 16.93 -2.27 -8.50
C ILE A 127 17.53 -0.95 -7.99
N THR A 128 18.03 -0.15 -8.91
CA THR A 128 18.43 1.24 -8.66
C THR A 128 17.53 2.14 -9.49
N PHE A 129 16.84 3.10 -8.87
CA PHE A 129 16.00 4.03 -9.61
C PHE A 129 16.82 5.16 -10.24
N ASN A 130 16.35 5.70 -11.36
CA ASN A 130 16.92 6.91 -11.96
C ASN A 130 16.39 8.18 -11.26
N GLN A 131 16.40 9.33 -11.93
CA GLN A 131 16.11 10.65 -11.34
C GLN A 131 14.75 10.77 -10.64
N THR A 132 13.75 9.99 -11.05
CA THR A 132 12.40 10.01 -10.47
C THR A 132 12.11 8.68 -9.76
N PRO A 133 12.56 8.51 -8.50
CA PRO A 133 12.46 7.23 -7.81
C PRO A 133 11.03 6.84 -7.46
N ILE A 134 10.78 5.53 -7.36
CA ILE A 134 9.57 4.97 -6.75
C ILE A 134 9.87 4.65 -5.27
N LEU A 135 9.09 5.24 -4.36
CA LEU A 135 9.19 5.10 -2.92
C LEU A 135 8.01 4.25 -2.40
N PRO A 136 8.20 2.94 -2.18
CA PRO A 136 7.11 2.06 -1.80
C PRO A 136 6.91 1.95 -0.29
N VAL A 137 5.70 1.50 0.08
CA VAL A 137 5.36 0.89 1.37
C VAL A 137 4.95 -0.57 1.15
N LEU A 138 4.80 -1.35 2.22
CA LEU A 138 4.28 -2.71 2.13
C LEU A 138 2.75 -2.73 2.14
N GLY A 139 2.17 -3.62 1.33
CA GLY A 139 0.80 -4.08 1.44
C GLY A 139 0.70 -5.54 1.92
N ASN A 140 -0.52 -6.06 1.97
CA ASN A 140 -0.75 -7.41 2.50
C ASN A 140 -0.19 -8.48 1.57
N HIS A 141 -0.24 -8.27 0.24
CA HIS A 141 0.32 -9.21 -0.73
C HIS A 141 1.85 -9.28 -0.67
N ASP A 142 2.51 -8.21 -0.24
CA ASP A 142 3.96 -8.20 0.00
C ASP A 142 4.37 -9.05 1.21
N TYR A 143 3.43 -9.39 2.10
CA TYR A 143 3.65 -10.27 3.25
C TYR A 143 3.09 -11.69 3.10
N TYR A 144 2.31 -11.94 2.05
CA TYR A 144 1.67 -13.22 1.82
C TYR A 144 2.69 -14.30 1.45
N ASP A 145 2.40 -15.51 1.91
CA ASP A 145 3.19 -16.70 1.67
C ASP A 145 2.33 -17.83 1.16
N VAL A 146 2.99 -18.83 0.58
CA VAL A 146 2.34 -20.06 0.13
C VAL A 146 2.63 -21.15 1.18
N PRO A 147 1.64 -21.94 1.64
CA PRO A 147 1.90 -23.06 2.55
C PRO A 147 2.84 -24.11 1.95
N LEU A 148 3.66 -24.78 2.77
CA LEU A 148 4.75 -25.68 2.32
C LEU A 148 4.27 -26.79 1.37
N MET A 149 3.15 -27.45 1.67
CA MET A 149 2.59 -28.50 0.81
C MET A 149 2.14 -27.94 -0.54
N SER A 150 1.58 -26.73 -0.54
CA SER A 150 1.19 -26.03 -1.77
C SER A 150 2.41 -25.61 -2.59
N ARG A 151 3.53 -25.22 -1.95
CA ARG A 151 4.82 -24.92 -2.63
C ARG A 151 5.36 -26.14 -3.38
N LEU A 152 5.34 -27.32 -2.76
CA LEU A 152 5.85 -28.54 -3.38
C LEU A 152 5.04 -28.92 -4.62
N VAL A 153 3.71 -28.81 -4.56
CA VAL A 153 2.83 -29.10 -5.71
C VAL A 153 2.95 -28.01 -6.80
N ALA A 154 2.89 -26.73 -6.42
CA ALA A 154 2.95 -25.62 -7.38
C ALA A 154 4.33 -25.51 -8.04
N GLY A 155 5.40 -25.69 -7.26
CA GLY A 155 6.78 -25.66 -7.74
C GLY A 155 7.09 -26.83 -8.69
N SER A 156 6.83 -28.07 -8.26
CA SER A 156 7.14 -29.26 -9.07
C SER A 156 6.38 -29.30 -10.40
N THR A 157 5.20 -28.69 -10.45
CA THR A 157 4.41 -28.58 -11.67
C THR A 157 4.74 -27.34 -12.51
N LYS A 158 5.55 -26.38 -12.04
CA LYS A 158 5.77 -25.08 -12.71
C LYS A 158 6.25 -25.24 -14.17
N LEU A 159 7.24 -26.09 -14.42
CA LEU A 159 7.75 -26.31 -15.78
C LEU A 159 6.70 -26.97 -16.69
N LEU A 160 5.92 -27.92 -16.15
CA LEU A 160 4.82 -28.54 -16.89
C LEU A 160 3.68 -27.54 -17.14
N ARG A 161 3.36 -26.68 -16.17
CA ARG A 161 2.35 -25.62 -16.31
C ARG A 161 2.79 -24.54 -17.29
N GLN A 162 4.07 -24.18 -17.33
CA GLN A 162 4.63 -23.27 -18.33
C GLN A 162 4.70 -23.90 -19.72
N PHE A 163 5.05 -25.19 -19.81
CA PHE A 163 5.18 -25.91 -21.09
C PHE A 163 3.82 -26.26 -21.71
N PHE A 164 2.84 -26.66 -20.90
CA PHE A 164 1.46 -26.95 -21.33
C PHE A 164 0.51 -25.75 -21.20
N ARG A 165 0.99 -24.60 -20.70
CA ARG A 165 0.24 -23.37 -20.40
C ARG A 165 -1.06 -23.59 -19.60
N TYR A 166 -1.13 -24.70 -18.87
CA TYR A 166 -2.30 -25.14 -18.11
C TYR A 166 -2.13 -24.69 -16.65
N ARG A 167 -3.08 -23.88 -16.13
CA ARG A 167 -3.16 -23.42 -14.73
C ARG A 167 -1.98 -22.57 -14.23
N ASP A 168 -1.63 -21.51 -14.96
CA ASP A 168 -0.59 -20.57 -14.53
C ASP A 168 -1.12 -19.57 -13.48
N ILE A 169 -1.49 -20.10 -12.31
CA ILE A 169 -1.71 -19.32 -11.09
C ILE A 169 -0.33 -18.83 -10.63
N GLU A 170 -0.20 -17.53 -10.33
CA GLU A 170 1.04 -16.84 -9.87
C GLU A 170 1.50 -17.29 -8.47
N ILE A 171 1.61 -18.61 -8.29
CA ILE A 171 2.11 -19.31 -7.13
C ILE A 171 3.27 -20.17 -7.64
N GLY A 172 4.48 -19.69 -7.36
CA GLY A 172 5.75 -20.31 -7.73
C GLY A 172 6.26 -21.27 -6.65
N TRP A 173 7.58 -21.43 -6.58
CA TRP A 173 8.21 -22.20 -5.48
C TRP A 173 8.21 -21.42 -4.16
N HIS A 174 8.19 -20.10 -4.24
CA HIS A 174 8.35 -19.18 -3.11
C HIS A 174 7.15 -18.23 -2.97
N GLY A 175 6.77 -17.92 -1.73
CA GLY A 175 5.98 -16.74 -1.40
C GLY A 175 6.88 -15.53 -1.14
N SER A 176 6.42 -14.56 -0.36
CA SER A 176 7.22 -13.39 0.02
C SER A 176 8.31 -13.68 1.05
N GLU A 177 8.22 -14.82 1.75
CA GLU A 177 9.02 -15.13 2.94
C GLU A 177 8.85 -14.04 4.02
N GLN A 178 7.60 -13.75 4.35
CA GLN A 178 7.23 -12.71 5.32
C GLN A 178 7.83 -11.34 4.96
N GLY A 179 7.67 -10.93 3.68
CA GLY A 179 8.16 -9.65 3.17
C GLY A 179 9.66 -9.59 2.86
N ASN A 180 10.35 -10.72 2.75
CA ASN A 180 11.77 -10.74 2.40
C ASN A 180 12.00 -10.22 0.99
N ALA A 181 11.19 -10.66 0.02
CA ALA A 181 11.35 -10.24 -1.37
C ALA A 181 11.25 -8.71 -1.52
N PHE A 182 10.23 -8.09 -0.88
CA PHE A 182 10.10 -6.63 -0.79
C PHE A 182 11.31 -5.98 -0.12
N ALA A 183 11.73 -6.51 1.03
CA ALA A 183 12.83 -5.91 1.77
C ALA A 183 14.14 -5.93 0.96
N GLN A 184 14.46 -7.05 0.30
CA GLN A 184 15.65 -7.15 -0.56
C GLN A 184 15.55 -6.25 -1.81
N ALA A 185 14.35 -5.96 -2.29
CA ALA A 185 14.11 -5.09 -3.45
C ALA A 185 14.19 -3.59 -3.11
N PHE A 186 13.75 -3.15 -1.93
CA PHE A 186 13.58 -1.73 -1.63
C PHE A 186 14.19 -1.24 -0.32
N ILE A 187 14.35 -2.10 0.68
CA ILE A 187 14.88 -1.72 2.00
C ILE A 187 16.41 -1.94 2.04
N ASP A 188 17.13 -1.09 2.77
CA ASP A 188 18.54 -1.32 3.06
C ASP A 188 18.71 -2.47 4.08
N CYS A 189 18.81 -3.69 3.57
CA CYS A 189 18.95 -4.91 4.39
C CYS A 189 20.39 -5.09 4.89
N LEU A 190 20.63 -4.64 6.12
CA LEU A 190 21.93 -4.68 6.80
C LEU A 190 22.31 -6.07 7.34
N ASP A 191 21.34 -6.99 7.48
CA ASP A 191 21.57 -8.37 7.93
C ASP A 191 22.42 -9.20 6.97
N ASN A 192 22.41 -8.84 5.69
CA ASN A 192 23.29 -9.40 4.67
C ASN A 192 24.78 -9.06 4.90
N ILE A 193 25.08 -8.00 5.66
CA ILE A 193 26.45 -7.53 5.94
C ILE A 193 26.99 -8.20 7.20
N ARG A 194 27.70 -9.32 7.02
CA ARG A 194 28.17 -10.17 8.13
C ARG A 194 29.36 -9.58 8.90
N SER A 195 30.25 -8.86 8.23
CA SER A 195 31.45 -8.28 8.87
C SER A 195 31.12 -6.97 9.60
N PRO A 196 31.49 -6.81 10.89
CA PRO A 196 31.32 -5.54 11.60
C PRO A 196 32.04 -4.36 10.94
N GLN A 197 33.19 -4.61 10.31
CA GLN A 197 33.94 -3.59 9.57
C GLN A 197 33.19 -3.16 8.31
N MET A 198 32.70 -4.12 7.51
CA MET A 198 31.91 -3.79 6.32
C MET A 198 30.60 -3.08 6.68
N LEU A 199 29.99 -3.43 7.83
CA LEU A 199 28.82 -2.71 8.33
C LEU A 199 29.18 -1.26 8.66
N ALA A 200 30.30 -1.03 9.36
CA ALA A 200 30.77 0.32 9.65
C ALA A 200 31.02 1.12 8.35
N GLU A 201 31.73 0.55 7.39
CA GLU A 201 32.00 1.17 6.08
C GLU A 201 30.70 1.48 5.31
N HIS A 202 29.74 0.56 5.30
CA HIS A 202 28.42 0.76 4.69
C HIS A 202 27.66 1.93 5.34
N LEU A 203 27.62 1.96 6.68
CA LEU A 203 26.97 3.04 7.42
C LEU A 203 27.67 4.39 7.15
N ASP A 204 29.00 4.42 7.13
CA ASP A 204 29.79 5.63 6.87
C ASP A 204 29.69 6.10 5.40
N THR A 205 29.26 5.22 4.50
CA THR A 205 29.03 5.55 3.08
C THR A 205 27.60 6.05 2.83
N HIS A 206 26.59 5.37 3.38
CA HIS A 206 25.19 5.58 3.00
C HIS A 206 24.33 6.29 4.06
N TYR A 207 24.75 6.32 5.32
CA TYR A 207 24.03 7.01 6.40
C TYR A 207 24.71 8.34 6.77
N THR A 208 24.93 9.18 5.77
CA THR A 208 25.73 10.40 5.86
C THR A 208 24.88 11.67 5.90
N ALA A 209 23.61 11.59 5.52
CA ALA A 209 22.67 12.71 5.61
C ALA A 209 22.40 13.04 7.09
N LYS A 210 22.11 14.31 7.39
CA LYS A 210 21.87 14.77 8.76
C LYS A 210 20.52 15.48 8.88
N THR A 211 19.79 15.15 9.93
CA THR A 211 18.55 15.80 10.35
C THR A 211 18.66 16.19 11.82
N ASP A 212 17.64 16.85 12.37
CA ASP A 212 17.57 17.16 13.80
C ASP A 212 17.59 15.91 14.70
N ALA A 213 17.15 14.76 14.17
CA ALA A 213 17.12 13.49 14.88
C ALA A 213 18.47 12.74 14.86
N GLY A 214 19.44 13.18 14.05
CA GLY A 214 20.73 12.52 13.90
C GLY A 214 21.12 12.26 12.44
N PHE A 215 22.07 11.35 12.25
CA PHE A 215 22.44 10.88 10.92
C PHE A 215 21.34 9.96 10.38
N CYS A 216 21.10 9.97 9.08
CA CYS A 216 20.07 9.17 8.45
C CYS A 216 20.50 8.74 7.06
N LEU A 217 19.67 7.90 6.43
CA LEU A 217 19.98 7.35 5.11
C LEU A 217 19.99 8.47 4.07
N ARG A 218 21.06 8.56 3.28
CA ARG A 218 21.15 9.43 2.11
C ARG A 218 20.64 8.64 0.90
N TYR A 219 19.45 8.99 0.43
CA TYR A 219 18.88 8.39 -0.77
C TYR A 219 19.37 9.17 -1.98
N GLU A 220 20.18 8.55 -2.84
CA GLU A 220 20.82 9.18 -4.00
C GLU A 220 20.30 8.54 -5.29
N PRO A 221 19.37 9.18 -6.02
CA PRO A 221 18.88 8.69 -7.30
C PRO A 221 20.03 8.35 -8.27
N GLY A 222 19.94 7.20 -8.92
CA GLY A 222 20.97 6.66 -9.82
C GLY A 222 22.16 5.98 -9.12
N ILE A 223 22.29 6.09 -7.80
CA ILE A 223 23.45 5.58 -7.05
C ILE A 223 22.99 4.58 -5.97
N PHE A 224 22.22 5.05 -4.99
CA PHE A 224 21.78 4.25 -3.85
C PHE A 224 20.34 4.61 -3.47
N THR A 225 19.40 3.76 -3.88
CA THR A 225 17.97 4.06 -3.86
C THR A 225 17.20 3.09 -2.96
N ARG A 226 17.64 2.94 -1.71
CA ARG A 226 16.99 2.11 -0.69
C ARG A 226 16.23 2.97 0.32
N VAL A 227 15.18 2.43 0.93
CA VAL A 227 14.51 3.03 2.07
C VAL A 227 15.05 2.45 3.39
N PRO A 228 15.05 3.21 4.49
CA PRO A 228 15.77 2.80 5.70
C PRO A 228 15.06 1.70 6.50
N ASN A 229 13.74 1.56 6.35
CA ASN A 229 12.90 0.66 7.15
C ASN A 229 11.50 0.49 6.53
N ARG A 230 10.68 -0.40 7.10
CA ARG A 230 9.30 -0.67 6.66
C ARG A 230 8.34 0.52 6.87
N TYR A 231 8.67 1.40 7.81
CA TYR A 231 8.04 2.70 8.03
C TYR A 231 9.15 3.74 8.12
N TYR A 232 8.96 4.88 7.48
CA TYR A 232 10.02 5.88 7.35
C TYR A 232 9.45 7.28 7.12
N THR A 233 10.31 8.29 7.27
CA THR A 233 9.98 9.68 6.98
C THR A 233 11.07 10.37 6.16
N PHE A 234 10.66 11.36 5.39
CA PHE A 234 11.55 12.28 4.68
C PHE A 234 10.85 13.62 4.51
N ARG A 235 11.64 14.68 4.32
CA ARG A 235 11.14 16.03 4.05
C ARG A 235 11.44 16.41 2.60
N TYR A 236 10.46 17.04 1.94
CA TYR A 236 10.63 17.57 0.58
C TYR A 236 9.77 18.82 0.40
N GLY A 237 10.36 19.94 -0.01
CA GLY A 237 9.69 21.23 -0.21
C GLY A 237 9.01 21.78 1.05
N GLY A 238 9.55 21.47 2.23
CA GLY A 238 8.93 21.78 3.53
C GLY A 238 7.70 20.92 3.89
N ILE A 239 7.47 19.82 3.16
CA ILE A 239 6.43 18.84 3.47
C ILE A 239 7.08 17.61 4.11
N ASP A 240 6.61 17.21 5.28
CA ASP A 240 6.99 15.94 5.89
C ASP A 240 6.12 14.80 5.36
N PHE A 241 6.76 13.75 4.86
CA PHE A 241 6.10 12.53 4.40
C PHE A 241 6.30 11.42 5.42
N PHE A 242 5.23 10.70 5.77
CA PHE A 242 5.25 9.58 6.71
C PHE A 242 4.76 8.30 6.03
N ALA A 243 5.68 7.38 5.75
CA ALA A 243 5.40 6.06 5.24
C ALA A 243 5.05 5.11 6.39
N LEU A 244 3.89 4.43 6.32
CA LEU A 244 3.49 3.45 7.33
C LEU A 244 3.29 2.05 6.76
N ASP A 245 3.61 1.06 7.57
CA ASP A 245 3.29 -0.35 7.39
C ASP A 245 1.96 -0.67 8.08
N SER A 246 0.85 -0.42 7.37
CA SER A 246 -0.51 -0.64 7.86
C SER A 246 -0.83 -2.10 8.21
N ASP A 247 -0.09 -3.06 7.67
CA ASP A 247 -0.24 -4.49 7.93
C ASP A 247 0.10 -4.91 9.36
N THR A 248 0.73 -4.01 10.11
CA THR A 248 1.17 -4.24 11.48
C THR A 248 0.28 -3.57 12.53
N PHE A 249 -0.75 -2.83 12.13
CA PHE A 249 -1.75 -2.27 13.03
C PHE A 249 -3.20 -2.40 12.51
N ASN A 250 -3.42 -3.23 11.49
CA ASN A 250 -4.76 -3.54 10.95
C ASN A 250 -5.52 -4.65 11.70
N MET A 251 -5.03 -5.10 12.86
CA MET A 251 -5.68 -6.18 13.60
C MET A 251 -7.05 -5.74 14.16
N PRO A 252 -8.15 -6.43 13.83
CA PRO A 252 -9.48 -6.12 14.37
C PRO A 252 -9.58 -6.20 15.89
N SER A 253 -10.47 -5.39 16.46
CA SER A 253 -10.81 -5.49 17.88
C SER A 253 -11.45 -6.85 18.23
N PRO A 254 -11.13 -7.43 19.40
CA PRO A 254 -11.73 -8.67 19.88
C PRO A 254 -13.25 -8.69 19.85
N ILE A 255 -13.84 -9.80 19.39
CA ILE A 255 -15.28 -10.02 19.53
C ILE A 255 -15.57 -10.37 21.00
N PRO A 256 -16.38 -9.55 21.71
CA PRO A 256 -16.61 -9.72 23.14
C PRO A 256 -17.38 -11.01 23.43
N SER A 257 -17.14 -11.63 24.59
CA SER A 257 -17.88 -12.83 25.05
C SER A 257 -19.26 -12.45 25.60
N THR A 258 -20.11 -11.92 24.73
CA THR A 258 -21.51 -11.55 25.01
C THR A 258 -22.43 -12.27 24.03
N ARG A 259 -23.74 -12.29 24.28
CA ARG A 259 -24.72 -12.87 23.34
C ARG A 259 -24.62 -12.30 21.93
N GLN A 260 -24.46 -10.97 21.81
CA GLN A 260 -24.24 -10.29 20.53
C GLN A 260 -22.91 -10.72 19.88
N GLY A 261 -21.87 -10.90 20.67
CA GLY A 261 -20.59 -11.42 20.19
C GLY A 261 -20.68 -12.86 19.68
N ASP A 262 -21.43 -13.74 20.35
CA ASP A 262 -21.65 -15.11 19.89
C ASP A 262 -22.52 -15.19 18.63
N GLU A 263 -23.49 -14.28 18.48
CA GLU A 263 -24.22 -14.08 17.22
C GLU A 263 -23.27 -13.65 16.10
N LYS A 264 -22.38 -12.68 16.35
CA LYS A 264 -21.36 -12.25 15.39
C LYS A 264 -20.41 -13.40 14.99
N ARG A 265 -19.92 -14.20 15.95
CA ARG A 265 -19.06 -15.37 15.66
C ARG A 265 -19.77 -16.40 14.78
N ARG A 266 -21.06 -16.66 15.02
CA ARG A 266 -21.87 -17.56 14.18
C ARG A 266 -22.07 -17.00 12.77
N GLN A 267 -22.33 -15.70 12.63
CA GLN A 267 -22.45 -15.04 11.32
C GLN A 267 -21.15 -15.14 10.52
N LEU A 268 -20.01 -14.82 11.14
CA LEU A 268 -18.69 -14.93 10.49
C LEU A 268 -18.37 -16.38 10.09
N SER A 269 -18.70 -17.34 10.95
CA SER A 269 -18.50 -18.76 10.63
C SER A 269 -19.36 -19.18 9.45
N LYS A 270 -20.63 -18.75 9.37
CA LYS A 270 -21.50 -19.00 8.22
C LYS A 270 -20.95 -18.37 6.94
N GLN A 271 -20.58 -17.08 7.00
CA GLN A 271 -20.00 -16.35 5.88
C GLN A 271 -18.76 -17.06 5.33
N ARG A 272 -17.89 -17.60 6.21
CA ARG A 272 -16.72 -18.38 5.78
C ARG A 272 -17.12 -19.61 4.94
N HIS A 273 -18.12 -20.37 5.39
CA HIS A 273 -18.59 -21.55 4.65
C HIS A 273 -19.21 -21.17 3.30
N ASP A 274 -20.01 -20.09 3.26
CA ASP A 274 -20.65 -19.60 2.03
C ASP A 274 -19.58 -19.21 0.99
N ILE A 275 -18.51 -18.54 1.42
CA ILE A 275 -17.39 -18.13 0.57
C ILE A 275 -16.50 -19.32 0.15
N GLU A 276 -16.32 -20.32 1.01
CA GLU A 276 -15.62 -21.56 0.64
C GLU A 276 -16.36 -22.32 -0.47
N ALA A 277 -17.70 -22.33 -0.46
CA ALA A 277 -18.48 -22.91 -1.54
C ALA A 277 -18.34 -22.12 -2.85
N GLU A 278 -18.33 -20.78 -2.77
CA GLU A 278 -18.12 -19.91 -3.93
C GLU A 278 -16.73 -20.09 -4.55
N GLU A 279 -15.68 -20.26 -3.73
CA GLU A 279 -14.32 -20.54 -4.19
C GLU A 279 -14.26 -21.81 -5.04
N ILE A 280 -14.90 -22.89 -4.59
CA ILE A 280 -14.93 -24.17 -5.32
C ILE A 280 -15.57 -23.98 -6.70
N GLN A 281 -16.70 -23.27 -6.77
CA GLN A 281 -17.37 -22.98 -8.03
C GLN A 281 -16.48 -22.19 -9.00
N ILE A 282 -15.77 -21.17 -8.49
CA ILE A 282 -14.86 -20.38 -9.32
C ILE A 282 -13.69 -21.22 -9.83
N LEU A 283 -13.10 -22.05 -8.97
CA LEU A 283 -12.02 -22.96 -9.37
C LEU A 283 -12.48 -23.92 -10.48
N ASP A 284 -13.68 -24.48 -10.35
CA ASP A 284 -14.26 -25.33 -11.39
C ASP A 284 -14.48 -24.58 -12.70
N ASP A 285 -14.93 -23.33 -12.66
CA ASP A 285 -15.12 -22.51 -13.86
C ASP A 285 -13.80 -22.14 -14.53
N ILE A 286 -12.75 -21.84 -13.76
CA ILE A 286 -11.39 -21.62 -14.30
C ILE A 286 -10.89 -22.83 -15.10
N THR A 287 -11.19 -24.06 -14.66
CA THR A 287 -10.74 -25.26 -15.39
C THR A 287 -11.34 -25.42 -16.78
N LYS A 288 -12.44 -24.71 -17.07
CA LYS A 288 -13.15 -24.77 -18.36
C LYS A 288 -12.62 -23.75 -19.37
N LEU A 289 -11.76 -22.82 -18.95
CA LEU A 289 -11.31 -21.71 -19.77
C LEU A 289 -9.95 -21.98 -20.42
N ASN A 290 -9.78 -21.48 -21.64
CA ASN A 290 -8.54 -21.58 -22.41
C ASN A 290 -7.84 -20.22 -22.48
N PRO A 291 -6.65 -20.04 -21.87
CA PRO A 291 -5.96 -18.74 -21.81
C PRO A 291 -5.48 -18.21 -23.17
N GLU A 292 -5.42 -19.03 -24.22
CA GLU A 292 -5.03 -18.59 -25.58
C GLU A 292 -6.16 -17.87 -26.32
N ASN A 293 -7.40 -17.97 -25.84
CA ASN A 293 -8.53 -17.21 -26.35
C ASN A 293 -8.64 -15.89 -25.56
N SER A 294 -8.75 -14.76 -26.25
CA SER A 294 -8.82 -13.42 -25.64
C SER A 294 -9.96 -13.26 -24.65
N ASP A 295 -11.14 -13.76 -24.99
CA ASP A 295 -12.36 -13.63 -24.17
C ASP A 295 -12.22 -14.48 -22.91
N HIS A 296 -11.70 -15.70 -23.06
CA HIS A 296 -11.39 -16.56 -21.93
C HIS A 296 -10.27 -16.00 -21.05
N ALA A 297 -9.26 -15.33 -21.60
CA ALA A 297 -8.21 -14.68 -20.82
C ALA A 297 -8.77 -13.55 -19.95
N GLN A 298 -9.70 -12.76 -20.49
CA GLN A 298 -10.38 -11.71 -19.72
C GLN A 298 -11.30 -12.30 -18.63
N GLN A 299 -11.98 -13.42 -18.92
CA GLN A 299 -12.77 -14.13 -17.92
C GLN A 299 -11.89 -14.75 -16.83
N LEU A 300 -10.72 -15.27 -17.19
CA LEU A 300 -9.72 -15.77 -16.24
C LEU A 300 -9.23 -14.66 -15.31
N ASP A 301 -8.89 -13.48 -15.83
CA ASP A 301 -8.52 -12.32 -15.02
C ASP A 301 -9.64 -11.95 -14.02
N GLU A 302 -10.89 -11.96 -14.46
CA GLU A 302 -12.06 -11.71 -13.61
C GLU A 302 -12.20 -12.74 -12.48
N LEU A 303 -12.09 -14.03 -12.80
CA LEU A 303 -12.22 -15.11 -11.82
C LEU A 303 -11.03 -15.11 -10.85
N ASN A 304 -9.81 -14.86 -11.33
CA ASN A 304 -8.62 -14.74 -10.48
C ASN A 304 -8.73 -13.54 -9.53
N ALA A 305 -9.17 -12.38 -10.01
CA ALA A 305 -9.42 -11.22 -9.13
C ALA A 305 -10.49 -11.54 -8.07
N LYS A 306 -11.50 -12.34 -8.41
CA LYS A 306 -12.53 -12.79 -7.46
C LYS A 306 -11.98 -13.78 -6.43
N LEU A 307 -11.09 -14.70 -6.83
CA LEU A 307 -10.39 -15.60 -5.89
C LEU A 307 -9.53 -14.80 -4.91
N ASN A 308 -8.76 -13.82 -5.38
CA ASN A 308 -7.97 -12.95 -4.50
C ASN A 308 -8.85 -12.23 -3.48
N GLN A 309 -9.99 -11.69 -3.92
CA GLN A 309 -10.98 -11.08 -3.02
C GLN A 309 -11.52 -12.08 -1.98
N ILE A 310 -11.80 -13.32 -2.39
CA ILE A 310 -12.25 -14.38 -1.48
C ILE A 310 -11.19 -14.68 -0.41
N ASP A 311 -9.92 -14.80 -0.81
CA ASP A 311 -8.81 -15.05 0.12
C ASP A 311 -8.65 -13.91 1.14
N GLU A 312 -8.73 -12.65 0.69
CA GLU A 312 -8.73 -11.49 1.58
C GLU A 312 -9.87 -11.56 2.63
N VAL A 313 -11.09 -11.88 2.20
CA VAL A 313 -12.25 -11.96 3.10
C VAL A 313 -12.09 -13.11 4.09
N LYS A 314 -11.58 -14.26 3.66
CA LYS A 314 -11.29 -15.38 4.56
C LYS A 314 -10.25 -14.99 5.62
N ILE A 315 -9.20 -14.28 5.22
CA ILE A 315 -8.16 -13.79 6.13
C ILE A 315 -8.75 -12.79 7.15
N ASP A 316 -9.58 -11.83 6.72
CA ASP A 316 -10.26 -10.89 7.63
C ASP A 316 -11.17 -11.62 8.64
N ILE A 317 -11.96 -12.61 8.18
CA ILE A 317 -12.81 -13.44 9.05
C ILE A 317 -11.94 -14.20 10.07
N GLU A 318 -10.85 -14.83 9.63
CA GLU A 318 -9.92 -15.54 10.53
C GLU A 318 -9.31 -14.59 11.58
N LYS A 319 -8.90 -13.38 11.19
CA LYS A 319 -8.41 -12.34 12.12
C LYS A 319 -9.48 -11.97 13.15
N GLN A 320 -10.71 -11.71 12.70
CA GLN A 320 -11.82 -11.38 13.61
C GLN A 320 -12.11 -12.51 14.60
N LEU A 321 -12.12 -13.77 14.15
CA LEU A 321 -12.40 -14.93 15.02
C LEU A 321 -11.27 -15.22 16.02
N THR A 322 -10.02 -14.92 15.69
CA THR A 322 -8.85 -15.23 16.53
C THR A 322 -8.36 -14.07 17.41
N SER A 323 -8.81 -12.85 17.12
CA SER A 323 -8.46 -11.59 17.81
C SER A 323 -8.53 -11.64 19.35
N SER A 324 -9.48 -12.39 19.93
CA SER A 324 -9.69 -12.55 21.37
C SER A 324 -8.51 -13.13 22.15
N SER A 325 -7.49 -13.70 21.48
CA SER A 325 -6.38 -14.40 22.13
C SER A 325 -5.04 -13.65 22.09
N ARG A 326 -4.95 -12.43 21.51
CA ARG A 326 -3.64 -11.86 21.11
C ARG A 326 -3.51 -10.33 21.21
N SER A 327 -3.55 -9.76 22.41
CA SER A 327 -3.31 -8.32 22.67
C SER A 327 -1.93 -7.80 22.22
N ASN A 328 -0.95 -8.68 21.98
CA ASN A 328 0.43 -8.35 21.61
C ASN A 328 0.68 -8.29 20.08
N LEU A 329 -0.36 -8.12 19.27
CA LEU A 329 -0.26 -8.10 17.80
C LEU A 329 -0.41 -6.71 17.16
N ILE A 330 -0.50 -5.64 17.93
CA ILE A 330 -0.57 -4.28 17.39
C ILE A 330 0.81 -3.63 17.54
N ASP A 331 1.29 -3.04 16.45
CA ASP A 331 2.56 -2.34 16.38
C ASP A 331 2.52 -0.94 17.01
N TRP A 332 2.40 -0.92 18.34
CA TRP A 332 2.42 0.34 19.10
C TRP A 332 3.75 1.10 18.96
N GLU A 333 4.85 0.43 18.64
CA GLU A 333 6.14 1.09 18.39
C GLU A 333 6.05 2.05 17.20
N GLN A 334 5.47 1.60 16.08
CA GLN A 334 5.26 2.45 14.91
C GLN A 334 4.20 3.53 15.16
N LEU A 335 3.10 3.22 15.85
CA LEU A 335 2.05 4.22 16.15
C LEU A 335 2.57 5.31 17.10
N ASP A 336 3.38 4.95 18.10
CA ASP A 336 4.05 5.91 18.97
C ASP A 336 5.15 6.69 18.26
N TRP A 337 5.86 6.06 17.33
CA TRP A 337 6.79 6.75 16.43
C TRP A 337 6.06 7.83 15.62
N LEU A 338 4.95 7.47 14.95
CA LEU A 338 4.15 8.43 14.16
C LEU A 338 3.66 9.59 15.02
N LYS A 339 3.12 9.30 16.21
CA LYS A 339 2.70 10.31 17.18
C LYS A 339 3.83 11.31 17.49
N LYS A 340 5.02 10.81 17.84
CA LYS A 340 6.17 11.65 18.17
C LYS A 340 6.63 12.47 16.99
N ARG A 341 6.73 11.86 15.80
CA ARG A 341 7.14 12.54 14.58
C ARG A 341 6.17 13.63 14.14
N LEU A 342 4.88 13.40 14.28
CA LEU A 342 3.88 14.45 14.02
C LEU A 342 4.03 15.62 15.00
N ILE A 343 4.26 15.36 16.29
CA ILE A 343 4.50 16.43 17.27
C ILE A 343 5.78 17.22 16.94
N GLU A 344 6.88 16.52 16.66
CA GLU A 344 8.16 17.13 16.23
C GLU A 344 7.98 17.99 14.97
N SER A 345 7.29 17.42 13.98
CA SER A 345 6.95 18.09 12.72
C SER A 345 6.11 19.35 12.96
N TRP A 346 5.18 19.34 13.91
CA TRP A 346 4.37 20.51 14.28
C TRP A 346 5.13 21.61 14.99
N HIS A 347 6.22 21.27 15.69
CA HIS A 347 7.07 22.25 16.36
C HIS A 347 8.18 22.81 15.47
N SER A 348 8.33 22.33 14.24
CA SER A 348 9.33 22.80 13.30
C SER A 348 8.75 23.87 12.38
N ASP A 349 9.33 25.08 12.43
CA ASP A 349 8.93 26.21 11.56
C ASP A 349 9.28 25.97 10.07
N GLU A 350 10.15 25.00 9.79
CA GLU A 350 10.49 24.58 8.43
C GLU A 350 9.40 23.73 7.79
N VAL A 351 8.49 23.16 8.60
CA VAL A 351 7.42 22.30 8.12
C VAL A 351 6.15 23.10 7.91
N ARG A 352 5.70 23.08 6.67
CA ARG A 352 4.46 23.73 6.24
C ARG A 352 3.32 22.75 6.00
N GLY A 353 3.61 21.46 5.75
CA GLY A 353 2.59 20.44 5.59
C GLY A 353 3.06 19.02 5.89
N ARG A 354 2.10 18.10 6.03
CA ARG A 354 2.28 16.72 6.51
C ARG A 354 1.42 15.77 5.68
N ILE A 355 2.06 14.79 5.05
CA ILE A 355 1.42 13.76 4.24
C ILE A 355 1.73 12.39 4.84
N ILE A 356 0.70 11.56 5.01
CA ILE A 356 0.89 10.15 5.42
C ILE A 356 0.53 9.25 4.24
N PHE A 357 1.34 8.24 3.97
CA PHE A 357 1.05 7.23 2.95
C PHE A 357 1.29 5.79 3.43
N PHE A 358 0.36 4.90 3.11
CA PHE A 358 0.34 3.50 3.58
C PHE A 358 -0.64 2.66 2.74
N HIS A 359 -0.74 1.35 2.97
CA HIS A 359 -1.55 0.50 2.10
C HIS A 359 -3.06 0.49 2.39
N HIS A 360 -3.48 0.09 3.60
CA HIS A 360 -4.90 -0.10 3.92
C HIS A 360 -5.62 1.24 4.18
N PRO A 361 -6.68 1.63 3.45
CA PRO A 361 -7.38 2.90 3.66
C PRO A 361 -8.09 2.95 5.02
N PRO A 362 -8.08 4.09 5.74
CA PRO A 362 -8.99 4.30 6.87
C PRO A 362 -10.41 4.66 6.42
N TYR A 363 -10.54 5.29 5.25
CA TYR A 363 -11.79 5.76 4.65
C TYR A 363 -11.82 5.38 3.17
N VAL A 364 -12.86 4.66 2.75
CA VAL A 364 -13.02 4.17 1.37
C VAL A 364 -14.48 3.80 1.11
N THR A 365 -15.02 4.08 -0.07
CA THR A 365 -16.38 3.66 -0.47
C THR A 365 -16.40 2.55 -1.51
N GLU A 366 -15.23 2.01 -1.88
CA GLU A 366 -15.12 0.76 -2.64
C GLU A 366 -15.89 -0.37 -1.93
N ALA A 367 -16.68 -1.11 -2.72
CA ALA A 367 -17.71 -2.04 -2.28
C ALA A 367 -17.24 -3.17 -1.34
N THR A 368 -15.97 -3.55 -1.41
CA THR A 368 -15.43 -4.70 -0.67
C THR A 368 -14.65 -4.30 0.56
N LYS A 369 -13.98 -3.13 0.57
CA LYS A 369 -13.09 -2.71 1.66
C LYS A 369 -13.77 -1.86 2.74
N TRP A 370 -14.82 -1.11 2.41
CA TRP A 370 -15.41 -0.08 3.28
C TRP A 370 -15.87 -0.58 4.66
N HIS A 371 -16.27 -1.85 4.77
CA HIS A 371 -16.79 -2.46 5.99
C HIS A 371 -15.87 -3.55 6.56
N GLN A 372 -14.68 -3.76 5.97
CA GLN A 372 -13.73 -4.74 6.49
C GLN A 372 -13.26 -4.35 7.88
N ALA A 373 -13.08 -5.35 8.75
CA ALA A 373 -12.67 -5.08 10.12
C ALA A 373 -11.24 -4.53 10.19
N GLN A 374 -10.38 -4.92 9.23
CA GLN A 374 -9.04 -4.33 9.06
C GLN A 374 -9.08 -2.83 8.74
N THR A 375 -9.90 -2.41 7.78
CA THR A 375 -10.14 -0.99 7.42
C THR A 375 -10.55 -0.17 8.65
N LEU A 376 -11.51 -0.69 9.41
CA LEU A 376 -12.00 -0.02 10.63
C LEU A 376 -10.92 0.03 11.72
N ALA A 377 -10.13 -1.03 11.89
CA ALA A 377 -9.02 -1.03 12.84
C ALA A 377 -8.00 0.05 12.52
N VAL A 378 -7.56 0.15 11.25
CA VAL A 378 -6.64 1.19 10.78
C VAL A 378 -7.19 2.60 11.07
N ARG A 379 -8.46 2.85 10.73
CA ARG A 379 -9.14 4.11 11.06
C ARG A 379 -9.05 4.44 12.54
N HIS A 380 -9.49 3.53 13.41
CA HIS A 380 -9.54 3.78 14.84
C HIS A 380 -8.14 4.01 15.43
N ARG A 381 -7.10 3.30 14.95
CA ARG A 381 -5.73 3.48 15.46
C ARG A 381 -5.11 4.80 15.01
N LEU A 382 -5.32 5.21 13.76
CA LEU A 382 -4.88 6.53 13.31
C LEU A 382 -5.62 7.66 14.04
N ARG A 383 -6.93 7.51 14.24
CA ARG A 383 -7.72 8.46 15.03
C ARG A 383 -7.18 8.59 16.46
N GLU A 384 -6.85 7.48 17.12
CA GLU A 384 -6.22 7.48 18.46
C GLU A 384 -4.88 8.22 18.46
N VAL A 385 -4.05 8.02 17.44
CA VAL A 385 -2.78 8.73 17.27
C VAL A 385 -3.02 10.23 17.07
N PHE A 386 -3.91 10.62 16.16
CA PHE A 386 -4.19 12.03 15.89
C PHE A 386 -4.82 12.72 17.11
N ASP A 387 -5.72 12.06 17.84
CA ASP A 387 -6.29 12.59 19.08
C ASP A 387 -5.21 12.77 20.17
N ALA A 388 -4.22 11.88 20.22
CA ALA A 388 -3.07 12.04 21.11
C ALA A 388 -2.19 13.24 20.70
N VAL A 389 -1.90 13.39 19.41
CA VAL A 389 -1.15 14.55 18.89
C VAL A 389 -1.91 15.85 19.18
N ALA A 390 -3.19 15.92 18.84
CA ALA A 390 -4.04 17.09 19.08
C ALA A 390 -4.08 17.49 20.57
N ARG A 391 -4.19 16.51 21.47
CA ARG A 391 -4.12 16.76 22.92
C ARG A 391 -2.76 17.34 23.35
N THR A 392 -1.66 16.88 22.75
CA THR A 392 -0.33 17.42 23.04
C THR A 392 -0.14 18.83 22.52
N LEU A 393 -0.64 19.13 21.30
CA LEU A 393 -0.52 20.45 20.68
C LEU A 393 -1.44 21.51 21.32
N GLY A 394 -2.54 21.10 21.94
CA GLY A 394 -3.48 22.03 22.59
C GLY A 394 -4.07 23.01 21.57
N SER A 395 -3.97 24.32 21.84
CA SER A 395 -4.51 25.35 20.95
C SER A 395 -3.72 25.56 19.65
N GLN A 396 -2.50 25.03 19.55
CA GLN A 396 -1.64 25.20 18.37
C GLN A 396 -2.22 24.54 17.10
N ASN A 397 -3.11 23.55 17.25
CA ASN A 397 -3.74 22.85 16.14
C ASN A 397 -5.01 23.53 15.60
N SER A 398 -5.46 24.63 16.20
CA SER A 398 -6.80 25.18 15.93
C SER A 398 -6.97 25.77 14.53
N GLU A 399 -5.87 26.04 13.81
CA GLU A 399 -5.89 26.68 12.49
C GLU A 399 -5.54 25.72 11.33
N ARG A 400 -5.08 24.49 11.59
CA ARG A 400 -4.65 23.53 10.55
C ARG A 400 -4.86 22.07 10.96
N PRO A 401 -5.16 21.16 10.01
CA PRO A 401 -5.36 19.75 10.32
C PRO A 401 -4.06 19.09 10.79
N ILE A 402 -4.16 18.04 11.63
CA ILE A 402 -2.98 17.30 12.13
C ILE A 402 -2.12 16.80 10.97
N VAL A 403 -2.76 16.40 9.87
CA VAL A 403 -2.15 16.06 8.59
C VAL A 403 -2.99 16.63 7.45
N ASP A 404 -2.35 17.06 6.37
CA ASP A 404 -3.02 17.71 5.24
C ASP A 404 -3.62 16.68 4.27
N LEU A 405 -2.94 15.54 4.11
CA LEU A 405 -3.31 14.51 3.14
C LEU A 405 -2.94 13.10 3.60
N ILE A 406 -3.87 12.17 3.39
CA ILE A 406 -3.65 10.73 3.53
C ILE A 406 -3.71 10.08 2.16
N LEU A 407 -2.69 9.30 1.80
CA LEU A 407 -2.58 8.55 0.55
C LEU A 407 -2.58 7.05 0.84
N ASN A 408 -3.37 6.26 0.12
CA ASN A 408 -3.38 4.81 0.33
C ASN A 408 -3.79 4.00 -0.91
N GLY A 409 -3.77 2.67 -0.80
CA GLY A 409 -4.12 1.72 -1.86
C GLY A 409 -5.20 0.74 -1.40
N HIS A 410 -4.98 -0.56 -1.61
CA HIS A 410 -5.77 -1.73 -1.20
C HIS A 410 -7.15 -1.87 -1.86
N ALA A 411 -7.89 -0.77 -1.95
CA ALA A 411 -9.10 -0.70 -2.74
C ALA A 411 -8.71 -0.35 -4.17
N HIS A 412 -9.04 -1.24 -5.11
CA HIS A 412 -8.63 -1.07 -6.51
C HIS A 412 -9.51 -0.04 -7.22
N CYS A 413 -9.31 1.23 -6.90
CA CYS A 413 -9.92 2.39 -7.54
C CYS A 413 -9.02 3.60 -7.32
N LEU A 414 -9.33 4.68 -8.03
CA LEU A 414 -8.98 6.02 -7.59
C LEU A 414 -10.18 6.61 -6.86
N GLU A 415 -9.97 7.11 -5.65
CA GLU A 415 -11.02 7.76 -4.87
C GLU A 415 -10.47 8.98 -4.14
N HIS A 416 -11.16 10.12 -4.22
CA HIS A 416 -10.93 11.25 -3.33
C HIS A 416 -12.09 11.35 -2.35
N LEU A 417 -11.78 11.29 -1.06
CA LEU A 417 -12.71 11.51 0.03
C LEU A 417 -12.22 12.64 0.92
N ARG A 418 -13.16 13.29 1.61
CA ARG A 418 -12.85 14.16 2.75
C ARG A 418 -13.58 13.67 3.98
N THR A 419 -12.88 13.56 5.10
CA THR A 419 -13.56 13.31 6.38
C THR A 419 -14.40 14.53 6.77
N THR A 420 -15.52 14.30 7.42
CA THR A 420 -16.38 15.37 7.95
C THR A 420 -15.88 15.79 9.34
N ASN A 421 -16.67 16.58 10.06
CA ASN A 421 -16.46 16.74 11.50
C ASN A 421 -16.82 15.42 12.21
N THR A 422 -15.79 14.60 12.48
CA THR A 422 -15.91 13.31 13.18
C THR A 422 -16.05 13.50 14.69
N GLY A 423 -15.77 14.70 15.20
CA GLY A 423 -15.58 14.96 16.63
C GLY A 423 -14.19 14.56 17.15
N HIS A 424 -13.30 14.12 16.25
CA HIS A 424 -11.94 13.70 16.55
C HIS A 424 -10.93 14.47 15.68
N ALA A 425 -9.65 14.31 15.97
CA ALA A 425 -8.56 14.97 15.26
C ALA A 425 -8.34 14.45 13.82
N ASP A 426 -9.09 13.44 13.39
CA ASP A 426 -9.16 12.98 12.00
C ASP A 426 -10.24 13.69 11.16
N SER A 427 -10.80 14.80 11.66
CA SER A 427 -11.82 15.62 10.97
C SER A 427 -11.25 16.46 9.82
N ASN A 428 -12.04 16.64 8.75
CA ASN A 428 -11.76 17.53 7.62
C ASN A 428 -10.48 17.23 6.81
N ILE A 429 -9.95 16.00 6.90
CA ILE A 429 -8.73 15.55 6.21
C ILE A 429 -9.06 15.04 4.80
N ASN A 430 -8.22 15.41 3.84
CA ASN A 430 -8.29 14.85 2.49
C ASN A 430 -7.65 13.46 2.46
N CYS A 431 -8.34 12.51 1.83
CA CYS A 431 -7.88 11.15 1.64
C CYS A 431 -7.94 10.81 0.15
N ILE A 432 -6.84 10.32 -0.43
CA ILE A 432 -6.82 9.80 -1.79
C ILE A 432 -6.44 8.31 -1.74
N VAL A 433 -7.36 7.47 -2.21
CA VAL A 433 -7.13 6.05 -2.49
C VAL A 433 -6.64 5.96 -3.93
N SER A 434 -5.47 5.34 -4.15
CA SER A 434 -4.81 5.20 -5.44
C SER A 434 -4.41 3.74 -5.70
N GLY A 435 -5.31 2.78 -5.44
CA GLY A 435 -5.08 1.35 -5.69
C GLY A 435 -5.49 0.88 -7.10
N GLY A 436 -5.80 1.80 -8.01
CA GLY A 436 -6.26 1.46 -9.35
C GLY A 436 -5.15 1.28 -10.39
N SER A 437 -3.89 1.09 -10.00
CA SER A 437 -2.75 1.26 -10.93
C SER A 437 -2.34 0.00 -11.71
N GLY A 438 -2.87 -1.18 -11.38
CA GLY A 438 -2.55 -2.39 -12.14
C GLY A 438 -3.50 -3.56 -11.89
N HIS A 439 -3.98 -3.74 -10.66
CA HIS A 439 -4.94 -4.79 -10.35
C HIS A 439 -6.39 -4.40 -10.69
N ARG A 440 -7.26 -5.41 -10.81
CA ARG A 440 -8.57 -5.27 -11.44
C ARG A 440 -9.45 -4.26 -10.68
N PRO A 441 -9.93 -3.17 -11.33
CA PRO A 441 -10.71 -2.15 -10.64
C PRO A 441 -11.99 -2.69 -10.03
N ARG A 442 -12.35 -2.18 -8.86
CA ARG A 442 -13.55 -2.57 -8.12
C ARG A 442 -14.60 -1.44 -8.15
N ARG A 443 -15.82 -1.74 -7.72
CA ARG A 443 -16.98 -0.82 -7.81
C ARG A 443 -17.07 0.03 -6.54
N GLN A 444 -17.73 1.17 -6.64
CA GLN A 444 -18.25 1.84 -5.46
C GLN A 444 -19.38 1.00 -4.86
N ARG A 445 -19.55 1.08 -3.54
CA ARG A 445 -20.66 0.45 -2.82
C ARG A 445 -22.01 1.00 -3.28
N LYS A 446 -23.09 0.24 -3.07
CA LYS A 446 -24.44 0.60 -3.53
C LYS A 446 -25.08 1.72 -2.71
N GLU A 447 -24.64 1.87 -1.48
CA GLU A 447 -25.09 2.87 -0.51
C GLU A 447 -24.62 4.29 -0.88
N GLY A 448 -23.77 4.44 -1.89
CA GLY A 448 -23.33 5.72 -2.42
C GLY A 448 -22.04 6.24 -1.79
N ASN A 449 -21.85 7.55 -1.83
CA ASN A 449 -20.58 8.22 -1.53
C ASN A 449 -20.38 8.58 -0.04
N GLU A 450 -21.39 8.42 0.82
CA GLU A 450 -21.31 8.84 2.24
C GLU A 450 -20.99 7.71 3.23
N LEU A 451 -19.85 7.79 3.91
CA LEU A 451 -19.52 6.85 4.98
C LEU A 451 -20.18 7.25 6.30
N MET A 452 -20.90 6.31 6.90
CA MET A 452 -21.60 6.47 8.17
C MET A 452 -20.93 5.61 9.25
N GLU A 453 -20.85 6.12 10.48
CA GLU A 453 -20.31 5.41 11.63
C GLU A 453 -21.23 5.59 12.85
N LYS A 454 -21.37 4.52 13.64
CA LYS A 454 -22.18 4.51 14.85
C LYS A 454 -21.33 4.91 16.05
N PHE A 455 -21.74 5.97 16.74
CA PHE A 455 -21.13 6.47 17.96
C PHE A 455 -22.03 6.18 19.16
N MET A 456 -21.46 5.69 20.24
CA MET A 456 -22.18 5.65 21.51
C MET A 456 -22.17 7.04 22.14
N THR A 457 -23.36 7.53 22.48
CA THR A 457 -23.58 8.79 23.17
C THR A 457 -24.33 8.53 24.49
N PRO A 458 -24.34 9.48 25.44
CA PRO A 458 -25.15 9.35 26.65
C PRO A 458 -26.64 9.10 26.40
N THR A 459 -27.16 9.55 25.25
CA THR A 459 -28.57 9.42 24.85
C THR A 459 -28.87 8.22 23.95
N GLY A 460 -27.89 7.36 23.66
CA GLY A 460 -28.04 6.18 22.81
C GLY A 460 -27.01 6.12 21.68
N ILE A 461 -27.32 5.35 20.62
CA ILE A 461 -26.46 5.21 19.45
C ILE A 461 -26.83 6.28 18.43
N ASP A 462 -25.85 7.11 18.07
CA ASP A 462 -25.97 8.12 17.03
C ASP A 462 -25.23 7.65 15.76
N ASN A 463 -25.82 7.84 14.59
CA ASN A 463 -25.23 7.43 13.31
C ASN A 463 -24.83 8.67 12.53
N ARG A 464 -23.52 8.93 12.45
CA ARG A 464 -22.97 10.16 11.88
C ARG A 464 -22.24 9.91 10.59
N LYS A 465 -22.31 10.86 9.67
CA LYS A 465 -21.42 10.90 8.50
C LYS A 465 -20.01 11.17 8.99
N VAL A 466 -19.05 10.34 8.59
CA VAL A 466 -17.61 10.47 8.93
C VAL A 466 -16.73 10.83 7.74
N ALA A 467 -17.17 10.53 6.52
CA ALA A 467 -16.47 10.94 5.30
C ALA A 467 -17.43 10.95 4.11
N GLU A 468 -17.06 11.69 3.08
CA GLU A 468 -17.79 11.79 1.81
C GLU A 468 -16.82 11.68 0.65
N SER A 469 -17.17 10.84 -0.33
CA SER A 469 -16.43 10.66 -1.58
C SER A 469 -16.87 11.70 -2.61
N TYR A 470 -15.91 12.42 -3.17
CA TYR A 470 -16.10 13.48 -4.17
C TYR A 470 -15.74 13.03 -5.59
N LEU A 471 -14.81 12.08 -5.70
CA LEU A 471 -14.40 11.48 -6.96
C LEU A 471 -14.20 9.99 -6.76
N PHE A 472 -14.78 9.18 -7.65
CA PHE A 472 -14.60 7.74 -7.67
C PHE A 472 -14.40 7.28 -9.12
N ALA A 473 -13.22 6.75 -9.42
CA ALA A 473 -12.91 6.09 -10.68
C ALA A 473 -12.57 4.61 -10.40
N GLY A 474 -13.55 3.76 -10.64
CA GLY A 474 -13.45 2.31 -10.52
C GLY A 474 -14.37 1.62 -11.53
N ARG A 475 -14.42 0.28 -11.49
CA ARG A 475 -15.19 -0.53 -12.44
C ARG A 475 -16.65 -0.06 -12.49
N ASN A 476 -17.17 0.13 -13.71
CA ASN A 476 -18.58 0.48 -13.94
C ASN A 476 -19.14 -0.28 -15.17
N GLY A 477 -20.45 -0.15 -15.41
CA GLY A 477 -21.16 -0.92 -16.44
C GLY A 477 -21.27 -2.42 -16.13
N HIS A 478 -21.88 -3.22 -16.99
CA HIS A 478 -22.01 -4.68 -16.86
C HIS A 478 -21.82 -5.36 -18.22
N ASN A 479 -21.34 -6.59 -18.24
CA ASN A 479 -21.14 -7.41 -19.45
C ASN A 479 -20.37 -6.63 -20.54
N GLU A 480 -20.92 -6.52 -21.75
CA GLU A 480 -20.35 -5.83 -22.90
C GLU A 480 -20.16 -4.31 -22.69
N MET A 481 -20.85 -3.73 -21.70
CA MET A 481 -20.74 -2.32 -21.34
C MET A 481 -19.76 -2.07 -20.19
N ARG A 482 -19.00 -3.10 -19.77
CA ARG A 482 -18.05 -3.02 -18.66
C ARG A 482 -16.87 -2.12 -19.01
N ARG A 483 -16.57 -1.18 -18.12
CA ARG A 483 -15.39 -0.31 -18.19
C ARG A 483 -14.46 -0.58 -17.01
N LEU A 484 -13.16 -0.63 -17.29
CA LEU A 484 -12.10 -0.84 -16.30
C LEU A 484 -11.15 0.37 -16.34
N PRO A 485 -11.39 1.40 -15.51
CA PRO A 485 -10.49 2.53 -15.40
C PRO A 485 -9.30 2.18 -14.51
N TYR A 486 -8.10 2.21 -15.08
CA TYR A 486 -6.83 2.11 -14.38
C TYR A 486 -6.22 3.49 -14.23
N THR A 487 -5.58 3.75 -13.10
CA THR A 487 -5.34 5.14 -12.68
C THR A 487 -4.00 5.35 -12.00
N PHE A 488 -3.52 6.59 -12.11
CA PHE A 488 -2.54 7.18 -11.19
C PHE A 488 -2.96 8.63 -10.94
N VAL A 489 -2.38 9.25 -9.92
CA VAL A 489 -2.60 10.67 -9.63
C VAL A 489 -1.25 11.38 -9.55
N ARG A 490 -1.19 12.58 -10.15
CA ARG A 490 -0.12 13.54 -9.89
C ARG A 490 -0.61 14.56 -8.89
N ILE A 491 0.22 14.91 -7.92
CA ILE A 491 -0.05 15.95 -6.94
C ILE A 491 0.96 17.07 -7.14
N ASP A 492 0.47 18.26 -7.46
CA ASP A 492 1.27 19.48 -7.47
C ASP A 492 1.17 20.15 -6.10
N VAL A 493 2.32 20.45 -5.51
CA VAL A 493 2.46 21.17 -4.25
C VAL A 493 2.90 22.58 -4.56
N LYS A 494 2.11 23.57 -4.14
CA LYS A 494 2.42 24.99 -4.33
C LYS A 494 2.96 25.66 -3.09
N ALA A 495 3.84 26.62 -3.29
CA ALA A 495 4.37 27.48 -2.25
C ALA A 495 3.26 28.07 -1.36
N GLY A 496 3.45 28.02 -0.03
CA GLY A 496 2.47 28.54 0.93
C GLY A 496 2.62 27.93 2.32
N ASN A 497 1.98 28.55 3.31
CA ASN A 497 1.87 28.02 4.67
C ASN A 497 0.47 28.35 5.25
N PRO A 498 -0.54 27.45 5.11
CA PRO A 498 -0.42 26.07 4.65
C PRO A 498 -0.12 25.97 3.13
N PRO A 499 0.50 24.86 2.69
CA PRO A 499 0.68 24.56 1.27
C PRO A 499 -0.68 24.35 0.60
N LYS A 500 -0.72 24.58 -0.72
CA LYS A 500 -1.88 24.26 -1.55
C LYS A 500 -1.57 23.03 -2.40
N PHE A 501 -2.50 22.08 -2.41
CA PHE A 501 -2.36 20.86 -3.21
C PHE A 501 -3.30 20.91 -4.42
N THR A 502 -2.83 20.45 -5.57
CA THR A 502 -3.66 20.18 -6.75
C THR A 502 -3.46 18.74 -7.16
N ALA A 503 -4.50 17.92 -7.03
CA ALA A 503 -4.49 16.55 -7.55
C ALA A 503 -4.98 16.54 -9.00
N ARG A 504 -4.24 15.80 -9.84
CA ARG A 504 -4.53 15.58 -11.26
C ARG A 504 -4.68 14.08 -11.51
N PRO A 505 -5.91 13.57 -11.56
CA PRO A 505 -6.16 12.19 -11.92
C PRO A 505 -5.89 11.90 -13.38
N PHE A 506 -5.34 10.73 -13.66
CA PHE A 506 -5.18 10.21 -15.00
C PHE A 506 -5.78 8.81 -15.10
N VAL A 507 -6.50 8.54 -16.19
CA VAL A 507 -7.22 7.28 -16.35
C VAL A 507 -6.89 6.64 -17.71
N ALA A 508 -6.35 5.42 -17.67
CA ALA A 508 -6.33 4.48 -18.78
C ALA A 508 -7.57 3.58 -18.67
N GLU A 509 -8.57 3.78 -19.53
CA GLU A 509 -9.77 2.96 -19.54
C GLU A 509 -9.68 1.84 -20.57
N TRP A 510 -9.90 0.60 -20.11
CA TRP A 510 -10.16 -0.54 -20.98
C TRP A 510 -11.67 -0.71 -21.20
N TYR A 511 -12.09 -0.61 -22.46
CA TYR A 511 -13.49 -0.76 -22.89
C TYR A 511 -13.53 -1.37 -24.29
N GLN A 512 -14.36 -2.42 -24.48
CA GLN A 512 -14.50 -3.13 -25.77
C GLN A 512 -13.16 -3.48 -26.43
N ASP A 513 -12.27 -4.06 -25.64
CA ASP A 513 -10.91 -4.48 -26.01
C ASP A 513 -10.00 -3.40 -26.58
N LYS A 514 -10.27 -2.15 -26.18
CA LYS A 514 -9.49 -0.98 -26.57
C LYS A 514 -9.10 -0.17 -25.34
N TRP A 515 -7.88 0.36 -25.40
CA TRP A 515 -7.39 1.36 -24.46
C TRP A 515 -7.82 2.75 -24.92
N SER A 516 -8.31 3.55 -24.00
CA SER A 516 -8.54 4.98 -24.19
C SER A 516 -8.05 5.75 -22.97
N ASN A 517 -7.56 6.95 -23.18
CA ASN A 517 -7.11 7.81 -22.08
C ASN A 517 -8.22 8.83 -21.78
N ILE A 518 -8.60 8.94 -20.52
CA ILE A 518 -9.59 9.90 -20.04
C ILE A 518 -8.86 10.87 -19.11
N THR A 519 -9.03 12.17 -19.38
CA THR A 519 -8.60 13.24 -18.50
C THR A 519 -9.75 13.58 -17.57
N LEU A 520 -9.52 13.53 -16.26
CA LEU A 520 -10.46 14.08 -15.28
C LEU A 520 -10.01 15.47 -14.87
N GLU A 521 -10.96 16.29 -14.45
CA GLU A 521 -10.66 17.64 -13.97
C GLU A 521 -9.75 17.60 -12.74
N PRO A 522 -8.69 18.42 -12.70
CA PRO A 522 -7.91 18.63 -11.49
C PRO A 522 -8.78 19.21 -10.38
N PHE A 523 -8.44 18.89 -9.13
CA PHE A 523 -9.10 19.46 -7.95
C PHE A 523 -8.07 19.94 -6.94
N GLU A 524 -8.41 21.02 -6.25
CA GLU A 524 -7.57 21.67 -5.26
C GLU A 524 -8.11 21.40 -3.85
N PHE A 525 -7.21 21.27 -2.88
CA PHE A 525 -7.57 21.09 -1.48
C PHE A 525 -6.50 21.57 -0.50
#